data_AF-A0A1Y6G3K9-F1
#
_entry.id   AF-A0A1Y6G3K9-F1
#
_cell.length_a   1.000
_cell.length_b   1.000
_cell.length_c   1.000
_cell.angle_alpha   90.00
_cell.angle_beta   90.00
_cell.angle_gamma   90.00
#
_symmetry.space_group_name_H-M   'P 1'
#
loop_
_entity.id
_entity.type
_entity.pdbx_description
1 polymer ?
#
loop_
_entity_poly.entity_id
_entity_poly.type
_entity_poly.pdbx_seq_one_letter_code
_entity_poly.pdbx_strand_id
1 'polypeptide(L)'
;MNALYFNKENYTGNHLHVDNWKNEFTPVIEAIAWERQDGSMDLFFNDSDNGKLQDLYAGKEFYYDDEIGLFLGNVKSNEEANETFRKWVDTVLNPYRNKTM
;
A
#
# COMPACT_ATOMS: atom_id res chain seq x y z
N MET A 1 9.86 8.12 11.48
CA MET A 1 9.64 8.78 10.17
C MET A 1 9.45 10.28 10.40
N ASN A 2 9.99 11.14 9.51
CA ASN A 2 9.90 12.60 9.67
C ASN A 2 8.44 13.08 9.44
N ALA A 3 7.93 13.97 10.29
CA ALA A 3 6.58 14.53 10.19
C ALA A 3 6.29 15.19 8.83
N LEU A 4 7.31 15.61 8.09
CA LEU A 4 7.18 16.26 6.78
C LEU A 4 7.20 15.29 5.60
N TYR A 5 7.39 13.98 5.82
CA TYR A 5 7.58 13.01 4.73
C TYR A 5 6.35 12.90 3.82
N PHE A 6 5.15 12.86 4.40
CA PHE A 6 3.88 12.72 3.67
C PHE A 6 3.20 14.06 3.38
N ASN A 7 3.94 15.18 3.43
CA ASN A 7 3.37 16.47 3.04
C ASN A 7 2.93 16.44 1.58
N LYS A 8 1.72 16.96 1.30
CA LYS A 8 1.17 17.08 -0.06
C LYS A 8 2.12 17.73 -1.07
N GLU A 9 2.97 18.65 -0.61
CA GLU A 9 3.97 19.36 -1.44
C GLU A 9 5.05 18.43 -2.00
N ASN A 10 5.21 17.23 -1.43
CA ASN A 10 6.13 16.21 -1.92
C ASN A 10 5.56 15.39 -3.08
N TYR A 11 4.28 15.57 -3.43
CA TYR A 11 3.59 14.79 -4.46
C TYR A 11 3.25 15.64 -5.69
N THR A 12 3.22 15.00 -6.86
CA THR A 12 2.88 15.66 -8.14
C THR A 12 1.37 15.78 -8.33
N GLY A 13 0.60 14.95 -7.62
CA GLY A 13 -0.83 14.74 -7.83
C GLY A 13 -1.15 13.57 -8.77
N ASN A 14 -0.15 13.04 -9.49
CA ASN A 14 -0.31 11.80 -10.24
C ASN A 14 -0.23 10.58 -9.31
N HIS A 15 -0.83 9.49 -9.75
CA HIS A 15 -0.77 8.22 -9.05
C HIS A 15 -0.93 7.05 -10.02
N LEU A 16 -0.43 5.89 -9.60
CA LEU A 16 -0.59 4.62 -10.28
C LEU A 16 -1.50 3.72 -9.43
N HIS A 17 -2.56 3.19 -10.05
CA HIS A 17 -3.28 2.06 -9.48
C HIS A 17 -2.49 0.77 -9.71
N VAL A 18 -2.32 -0.02 -8.65
CA VAL A 18 -1.72 -1.35 -8.72
C VAL A 18 -2.68 -2.39 -8.17
N ASP A 19 -2.63 -3.59 -8.75
CA ASP A 19 -3.51 -4.70 -8.38
C ASP A 19 -2.72 -6.00 -8.14
N ASN A 20 -3.41 -6.95 -7.50
CA ASN A 20 -2.91 -8.31 -7.31
C ASN A 20 -3.41 -9.29 -8.37
N TRP A 21 -3.91 -8.83 -9.53
CA TRP A 21 -4.53 -9.70 -10.51
C TRP A 21 -3.52 -10.77 -10.99
N LYS A 22 -3.97 -12.03 -11.00
CA LYS A 22 -3.22 -13.19 -11.53
C LYS A 22 -4.02 -14.00 -12.53
N ASN A 23 -5.31 -14.16 -12.27
CA ASN A 23 -6.27 -14.85 -13.12
C ASN A 23 -7.71 -14.48 -12.71
N GLU A 24 -8.69 -14.98 -13.45
CA GLU A 24 -10.13 -14.77 -13.23
C GLU A 24 -10.67 -15.23 -11.86
N PHE A 25 -9.95 -16.08 -11.13
CA PHE A 25 -10.35 -16.57 -9.81
C PHE A 25 -9.72 -15.76 -8.66
N THR A 26 -8.90 -14.76 -8.97
CA THR A 26 -8.22 -13.95 -7.95
C THR A 26 -9.13 -12.78 -7.56
N PRO A 27 -9.59 -12.69 -6.29
CA PRO A 27 -10.25 -11.48 -5.81
C PRO A 27 -9.31 -10.30 -6.01
N VAL A 28 -9.77 -9.30 -6.76
CA VAL A 28 -8.98 -8.11 -7.06
C VAL A 28 -8.89 -7.26 -5.79
N ILE A 29 -7.66 -7.01 -5.38
CA ILE A 29 -7.27 -6.12 -4.29
C ILE A 29 -6.44 -5.04 -4.96
N GLU A 30 -6.73 -3.78 -4.66
CA GLU A 30 -6.09 -2.62 -5.27
C GLU A 30 -5.35 -1.79 -4.23
N ALA A 31 -4.31 -1.09 -4.69
CA ALA A 31 -3.56 -0.09 -3.94
C ALA A 31 -3.22 1.08 -4.87
N ILE A 32 -2.78 2.19 -4.25
CA ILE A 32 -2.42 3.42 -4.97
C ILE A 32 -0.97 3.76 -4.66
N ALA A 33 -0.16 3.95 -5.69
CA ALA A 33 1.19 4.48 -5.58
C ALA A 33 1.20 5.97 -5.99
N TRP A 34 1.39 6.86 -5.03
CA TRP A 34 1.39 8.31 -5.23
C TRP A 34 2.76 8.80 -5.70
N GLU A 35 2.79 9.48 -6.85
CA GLU A 35 4.04 9.97 -7.45
C GLU A 35 4.57 11.18 -6.67
N ARG A 36 5.86 11.10 -6.33
CA ARG A 36 6.61 12.17 -5.67
C ARG A 36 7.29 13.09 -6.68
N GLN A 37 7.64 14.28 -6.23
CA GLN A 37 8.35 15.28 -7.03
C GLN A 37 9.72 14.79 -7.56
N ASP A 38 10.32 13.78 -6.93
CA ASP A 38 11.58 13.16 -7.36
C ASP A 38 11.41 11.97 -8.34
N GLY A 39 10.16 11.66 -8.74
CA GLY A 39 9.82 10.55 -9.63
C GLY A 39 9.74 9.18 -8.95
N SER A 40 10.01 9.07 -7.65
CA SER A 40 9.64 7.88 -6.87
C SER A 40 8.13 7.88 -6.57
N MET A 41 7.62 6.78 -6.04
CA MET A 41 6.23 6.67 -5.59
C MET A 41 6.16 6.10 -4.19
N ASP A 42 5.23 6.61 -3.38
CA ASP A 42 4.89 6.00 -2.11
C ASP A 42 3.64 5.11 -2.30
N LEU A 43 3.78 3.82 -2.01
CA LEU A 43 2.71 2.83 -2.17
C LEU A 43 1.84 2.77 -0.93
N PHE A 44 0.54 2.94 -1.11
CA PHE A 44 -0.46 2.90 -0.04
C PHE A 44 -1.56 1.90 -0.33
N PHE A 45 -2.00 1.21 0.71
CA PHE A 45 -3.13 0.30 0.67
C PHE A 45 -4.24 0.81 1.59
N ASN A 46 -5.37 1.16 0.99
CA ASN A 46 -6.58 1.52 1.72
C ASN A 46 -7.66 0.46 1.44
N ASP A 47 -8.02 -0.30 2.46
CA ASP A 47 -9.15 -1.22 2.42
C ASP A 47 -10.27 -0.62 3.27
N SER A 48 -11.36 -0.22 2.60
CA SER A 48 -12.48 0.47 3.23
C SER A 48 -13.16 -0.31 4.36
N ASP A 49 -12.89 -1.62 4.48
CA ASP A 49 -13.48 -2.50 5.49
C ASP A 49 -12.70 -2.60 6.82
N ASN A 50 -11.59 -1.90 7.02
CA ASN A 50 -10.62 -2.36 8.04
C ASN A 50 -10.29 -1.42 9.21
N GLY A 51 -11.08 -1.56 10.28
CA GLY A 51 -10.63 -1.26 11.65
C GLY A 51 -9.58 -2.23 12.21
N LYS A 52 -9.15 -3.26 11.45
CA LYS A 52 -8.23 -4.32 11.91
C LYS A 52 -6.86 -4.37 11.19
N LEU A 53 -6.66 -3.62 10.10
CA LEU A 53 -5.35 -3.60 9.43
C LEU A 53 -4.24 -3.04 10.32
N GLN A 54 -4.58 -2.21 11.32
CA GLN A 54 -3.64 -1.76 12.33
C GLN A 54 -3.08 -2.93 13.15
N ASP A 55 -3.85 -4.02 13.34
CA ASP A 55 -3.40 -5.22 14.06
C ASP A 55 -2.27 -5.97 13.33
N LEU A 56 -2.17 -5.86 12.00
CA LEU A 56 -1.05 -6.43 11.23
C LEU A 56 0.32 -5.93 11.72
N TYR A 57 0.33 -4.74 12.32
CA TYR A 57 1.52 -4.03 12.70
C TYR A 57 1.57 -3.73 14.21
N ALA A 58 0.75 -4.40 15.03
CA ALA A 58 0.83 -4.30 16.48
C ALA A 58 2.27 -4.60 16.95
N GLY A 59 2.99 -3.56 17.38
CA GLY A 59 4.39 -3.64 17.81
C GLY A 59 5.46 -3.39 16.74
N LYS A 60 5.10 -2.96 15.53
CA LYS A 60 6.02 -2.49 14.48
C LYS A 60 5.84 -0.99 14.25
N GLU A 61 6.88 -0.30 13.81
CA GLU A 61 6.70 1.05 13.27
C GLU A 61 6.02 0.95 11.90
N PHE A 62 4.85 1.59 11.75
CA PHE A 62 4.14 1.72 10.48
C PHE A 62 3.54 3.13 10.38
N TYR A 63 3.15 3.52 9.17
CA TYR A 63 2.36 4.72 8.94
C TYR A 63 1.02 4.34 8.35
N TYR A 64 -0.01 4.86 8.99
CA TYR A 64 -1.39 4.71 8.58
C TYR A 64 -2.04 6.09 8.66
N ASP A 65 -2.76 6.42 7.61
CA ASP A 65 -3.55 7.63 7.49
C ASP A 65 -4.98 7.22 7.12
N ASP A 66 -5.99 7.83 7.75
CA ASP A 66 -7.39 7.44 7.54
C ASP A 66 -7.88 7.75 6.12
N GLU A 67 -7.26 8.72 5.43
CA GLU A 67 -7.63 9.12 4.06
C GLU A 67 -6.82 8.34 3.01
N ILE A 68 -5.51 8.19 3.22
CA ILE A 68 -4.57 7.62 2.23
C ILE A 68 -4.35 6.11 2.45
N GLY A 69 -4.49 5.63 3.69
CA GLY A 69 -4.33 4.23 4.07
C GLY A 69 -2.94 3.88 4.60
N LEU A 70 -2.62 2.59 4.54
CA LEU A 70 -1.39 2.00 5.06
C LEU A 70 -0.23 2.19 4.09
N PHE A 71 0.87 2.78 4.55
CA PHE A 71 2.10 2.87 3.78
C PHE A 71 2.82 1.52 3.68
N LEU A 72 3.05 1.05 2.46
CA LEU A 72 3.72 -0.23 2.16
C LEU A 72 5.21 -0.06 1.80
N GLY A 73 5.61 1.13 1.36
CA GLY A 73 7.00 1.43 1.01
C GLY A 73 7.13 2.45 -0.12
N ASN A 74 8.36 2.92 -0.34
CA ASN A 74 8.72 3.75 -1.49
C ASN A 74 9.27 2.88 -2.61
N VAL A 75 8.84 3.14 -3.85
CA VAL A 75 9.22 2.39 -5.06
C VAL A 75 9.65 3.37 -6.16
N LYS A 76 10.47 2.90 -7.10
CA LYS A 76 11.11 3.74 -8.13
C LYS A 76 10.56 3.53 -9.54
N SER A 77 9.68 2.57 -9.73
CA SER A 77 9.07 2.28 -11.03
C SER A 77 7.69 1.65 -10.90
N ASN A 78 6.93 1.69 -11.99
CA ASN A 78 5.61 1.06 -12.06
C ASN A 78 5.71 -0.47 -11.87
N GLU A 79 6.77 -1.08 -12.39
CA GLU A 79 7.03 -2.51 -12.23
C GLU A 79 7.29 -2.86 -10.76
N GLU A 80 8.16 -2.09 -10.09
CA GLU A 80 8.45 -2.28 -8.66
C GLU A 80 7.21 -2.07 -7.80
N ALA A 81 6.36 -1.11 -8.14
CA ALA A 81 5.08 -0.89 -7.46
C ALA A 81 4.18 -2.13 -7.52
N ASN A 82 4.02 -2.72 -8.72
CA ASN A 82 3.21 -3.92 -8.93
C ASN A 82 3.79 -5.15 -8.22
N GLU A 83 5.10 -5.37 -8.34
CA GLU A 83 5.76 -6.51 -7.70
C GLU A 83 5.72 -6.42 -6.18
N THR A 84 6.01 -5.24 -5.63
CA THR A 84 5.97 -4.97 -4.19
C THR A 84 4.57 -5.21 -3.64
N PHE A 85 3.55 -4.69 -4.33
CA PHE A 85 2.17 -4.86 -3.91
C PHE A 85 1.72 -6.32 -3.95
N ARG A 86 1.95 -7.03 -5.07
CA ARG A 86 1.60 -8.45 -5.22
C ARG A 86 2.27 -9.31 -4.15
N LYS A 87 3.56 -9.07 -3.91
CA LYS A 87 4.31 -9.77 -2.88
C LYS A 87 3.75 -9.49 -1.48
N TRP A 88 3.42 -8.23 -1.18
CA TRP A 88 2.81 -7.88 0.10
C TRP A 88 1.45 -8.54 0.29
N VAL A 89 0.61 -8.57 -0.75
CA VAL A 89 -0.68 -9.28 -0.72
C VAL A 89 -0.49 -10.76 -0.41
N ASP A 90 0.44 -11.44 -1.10
CA ASP A 90 0.67 -12.87 -0.93
C ASP A 90 1.30 -13.24 0.43
N THR A 91 2.19 -12.39 0.94
CA THR A 91 3.02 -12.74 2.11
C THR A 91 2.56 -12.10 3.42
N VAL A 92 1.73 -11.06 3.36
CA VAL A 92 1.24 -10.31 4.53
C VAL A 92 -0.28 -10.34 4.60
N LEU A 93 -0.97 -9.79 3.60
CA LEU A 93 -2.42 -9.58 3.67
C LEU A 93 -3.21 -10.89 3.66
N ASN A 94 -2.96 -11.76 2.68
CA ASN A 94 -3.68 -13.03 2.56
C ASN A 94 -3.45 -13.95 3.76
N PRO A 95 -2.21 -14.15 4.25
CA PRO A 95 -1.97 -14.91 5.47
C PRO A 95 -2.68 -14.33 6.70
N TYR A 96 -2.80 -13.01 6.81
CA TYR A 96 -3.54 -12.38 7.89
C TYR A 96 -5.05 -12.65 7.78
N ARG A 97 -5.64 -12.37 6.62
CA ARG A 97 -7.07 -12.59 6.37
C ARG A 97 -7.47 -14.05 6.65
N ASN A 98 -6.64 -15.01 6.21
CA ASN A 98 -6.88 -16.44 6.42
C ASN A 98 -6.73 -16.90 7.88
N LYS A 99 -6.01 -16.16 8.73
CA LYS A 99 -5.93 -16.45 10.19
C LYS A 99 -7.12 -15.89 10.96
N THR A 100 -7.76 -14.87 10.43
CA THR A 100 -8.94 -14.21 11.01
C THR A 100 -10.28 -14.77 10.52
N MET A 101 -10.26 -15.72 9.58
CA MET A 101 -11.40 -16.58 9.21
C MET A 101 -11.44 -17.82 10.11
#